data_AF-A0A497CW83-F1
#
_entry.id   AF-A0A497CW83-F1
#
_cell.length_a   1.000
_cell.length_b   1.000
_cell.length_c   1.000
_cell.angle_alpha   90.00
_cell.angle_beta   90.00
_cell.angle_gamma   90.00
#
_symmetry.space_group_name_H-M   'P 1'
#
loop_
_entity.id
_entity.type
_entity.pdbx_description
1 polymer ?
#
loop_
_entity_poly.entity_id
_entity_poly.type
_entity_poly.pdbx_seq_one_letter_code
_entity_poly.pdbx_strand_id
1 'polypeptide(L)'
;MNKVFALIFIGLNIISGAQEIVDSTKVWSVLTGHCHPEYTVYTTEMYRFSNDTLMDGKMYKTVFISEDEQQEEWFFFGSFVREENKKVYYREYSGEEGLIYDFNLALGDTVVVNNPRAVSEVTLTLVEIDSVETSEGYRERWKLTNESFEEPEYWIKGIGSMAGILNSTSNLFGGLCGTYILLCEQENNAAVYQNPDYEYCYYDELIVSEEEAKTPNKMFDIRYRQTDKSLDLIFESKEEHHIFITDVKGRLITEKKSSEKQIRVSLAGQPKGLYIIVVHTNDGITVSKKIMVY
;
A
#
# COMPACT_ATOMS: atom_id res chain seq x y z
N MET A 1 60.88 0.44 -36.56
CA MET A 1 59.56 0.12 -37.15
C MET A 1 58.59 -0.07 -35.99
N ASN A 2 58.09 1.03 -35.40
CA ASN A 2 57.26 0.98 -34.20
C ASN A 2 55.79 0.89 -34.62
N LYS A 3 55.14 -0.25 -34.30
CA LYS A 3 53.70 -0.42 -34.48
C LYS A 3 52.99 0.26 -33.32
N VAL A 4 52.29 1.36 -33.59
CA VAL A 4 51.35 1.98 -32.66
C VAL A 4 50.06 1.15 -32.71
N PHE A 5 49.70 0.53 -31.59
CA PHE A 5 48.38 -0.08 -31.41
C PHE A 5 47.39 1.03 -31.06
N ALA A 6 46.48 1.34 -31.98
CA ALA A 6 45.34 2.20 -31.70
C ALA A 6 44.28 1.40 -30.94
N LEU A 7 44.09 1.71 -29.65
CA LEU A 7 42.94 1.25 -28.89
C LEU A 7 41.71 2.07 -29.30
N ILE A 8 40.79 1.42 -30.00
CA ILE A 8 39.47 1.96 -30.30
C ILE A 8 38.61 1.78 -29.04
N PHE A 9 38.38 2.86 -28.30
CA PHE A 9 37.35 2.90 -27.26
C PHE A 9 35.98 2.94 -27.94
N ILE A 10 35.30 1.80 -27.99
CA ILE A 10 33.88 1.73 -28.33
C ILE A 10 33.14 2.24 -27.10
N GLY A 11 32.67 3.49 -27.15
CA GLY A 11 31.78 4.04 -26.15
C GLY A 11 30.50 3.22 -26.12
N LEU A 12 30.26 2.50 -25.02
CA LEU A 12 28.94 1.98 -24.70
C LEU A 12 28.05 3.20 -24.45
N ASN A 13 27.18 3.50 -25.42
CA ASN A 13 26.01 4.32 -25.15
C ASN A 13 25.15 3.55 -24.15
N ILE A 14 25.26 3.89 -22.88
CA ILE A 14 24.25 3.53 -21.89
C ILE A 14 23.01 4.34 -22.29
N ILE A 15 22.15 3.73 -23.11
CA ILE A 15 20.78 4.19 -23.24
C ILE A 15 20.21 4.00 -21.84
N SER A 16 20.11 5.08 -21.08
CA SER A 16 19.17 5.15 -19.97
C SER A 16 17.81 4.89 -20.59
N GLY A 17 17.36 3.63 -20.52
CA GLY A 17 15.98 3.31 -20.83
C GLY A 17 15.13 4.16 -19.89
N ALA A 18 14.20 4.94 -20.46
CA ALA A 18 13.13 5.45 -19.63
C ALA A 18 12.48 4.24 -18.96
N GLN A 19 12.44 4.20 -17.64
CA GLN A 19 11.83 3.09 -16.93
C GLN A 19 10.34 3.12 -17.23
N GLU A 20 9.87 2.11 -17.97
CA GLU A 20 8.46 1.94 -18.28
C GLU A 20 7.71 1.62 -16.98
N ILE A 21 6.58 2.29 -16.78
CA ILE A 21 5.70 2.04 -15.65
C ILE A 21 4.76 0.87 -15.97
N VAL A 22 4.39 0.70 -17.24
CA VAL A 22 3.57 -0.43 -17.70
C VAL A 22 4.48 -1.62 -18.04
N ASP A 23 5.03 -2.25 -17.00
CA ASP A 23 5.93 -3.40 -17.07
C ASP A 23 5.31 -4.64 -16.40
N SER A 24 5.45 -5.81 -17.03
CA SER A 24 4.92 -7.09 -16.51
C SER A 24 5.74 -7.71 -15.38
N THR A 25 6.93 -7.18 -15.10
CA THR A 25 7.80 -7.60 -13.99
C THR A 25 7.46 -6.89 -12.68
N LYS A 26 6.57 -5.90 -12.73
CA LYS A 26 6.19 -5.06 -11.59
C LYS A 26 4.90 -5.50 -10.92
N VAL A 27 4.86 -5.31 -9.60
CA VAL A 27 3.70 -5.56 -8.74
C VAL A 27 3.51 -4.38 -7.80
N TRP A 28 2.29 -3.86 -7.72
CA TRP A 28 1.91 -2.79 -6.81
C TRP A 28 1.02 -3.33 -5.72
N SER A 29 1.41 -3.15 -4.47
CA SER A 29 0.56 -3.45 -3.32
C SER A 29 -0.15 -2.19 -2.83
N VAL A 30 -1.47 -2.26 -2.74
CA VAL A 30 -2.35 -1.13 -2.43
C VAL A 30 -3.24 -1.50 -1.27
N LEU A 31 -3.18 -0.72 -0.19
CA LEU A 31 -4.11 -0.79 0.91
C LEU A 31 -5.39 -0.05 0.53
N THR A 32 -6.53 -0.72 0.65
CA THR A 32 -7.86 -0.17 0.37
C THR A 32 -8.65 -0.13 1.67
N GLY A 33 -9.12 1.05 2.07
CA GLY A 33 -10.03 1.21 3.20
C GLY A 33 -11.49 1.16 2.75
N HIS A 34 -12.24 0.22 3.30
CA HIS A 34 -13.67 -0.01 3.09
C HIS A 34 -14.44 0.51 4.30
N CYS A 35 -15.18 1.60 4.12
CA CYS A 35 -15.97 2.18 5.20
C CYS A 35 -17.29 1.43 5.33
N HIS A 36 -17.45 0.77 6.46
CA HIS A 36 -18.71 0.29 6.97
C HIS A 36 -19.38 1.39 7.81
N PRO A 37 -20.70 1.28 8.08
CA PRO A 37 -21.42 2.29 8.88
C PRO A 37 -20.84 2.55 10.28
N GLU A 38 -20.08 1.62 10.85
CA GLU A 38 -19.59 1.68 12.23
C GLU A 38 -18.06 1.58 12.37
N TYR A 39 -17.35 1.23 11.30
CA TYR A 39 -15.89 1.02 11.31
C TYR A 39 -15.34 1.04 9.88
N THR A 40 -14.02 1.17 9.75
CA THR A 40 -13.34 0.97 8.47
C THR A 40 -12.57 -0.33 8.52
N VAL A 41 -12.71 -1.14 7.47
CA VAL A 41 -11.89 -2.34 7.25
C VAL A 41 -10.85 -2.00 6.21
N TYR A 42 -9.60 -2.36 6.44
CA TYR A 42 -8.58 -2.26 5.40
C TYR A 42 -8.24 -3.65 4.87
N THR A 43 -8.19 -3.77 3.56
CA THR A 43 -7.66 -4.94 2.85
C THR A 43 -6.51 -4.52 1.96
N THR A 44 -5.64 -5.46 1.61
CA THR A 44 -4.57 -5.21 0.64
C THR A 44 -4.88 -5.91 -0.66
N GLU A 45 -4.75 -5.17 -1.76
CA GLU A 45 -4.87 -5.68 -3.12
C GLU A 45 -3.53 -5.51 -3.83
N MET A 46 -3.08 -6.54 -4.54
CA MET A 46 -1.89 -6.49 -5.37
C MET A 46 -2.27 -6.48 -6.84
N TYR A 47 -1.62 -5.60 -7.62
CA TYR A 47 -1.86 -5.43 -9.03
C TYR A 47 -0.61 -5.76 -9.83
N ARG A 48 -0.76 -6.50 -10.94
CA ARG A 48 0.32 -6.75 -11.91
C ARG A 48 -0.20 -6.69 -13.33
N PHE A 49 0.73 -6.58 -14.28
CA PHE A 49 0.41 -6.57 -15.71
C PHE A 49 0.88 -7.85 -16.40
N SER A 50 0.10 -8.35 -17.35
CA SER A 50 0.49 -9.50 -18.16
C SER A 50 1.22 -9.10 -19.45
N ASN A 51 1.42 -10.09 -20.31
CA ASN A 51 1.81 -9.88 -21.70
C ASN A 51 0.81 -9.01 -22.46
N ASP A 52 1.27 -8.53 -23.61
CA ASP A 52 0.52 -7.61 -24.44
C ASP A 52 -0.70 -8.26 -25.10
N THR A 53 -1.73 -7.45 -25.30
CA THR A 53 -2.96 -7.73 -26.06
C THR A 53 -3.23 -6.58 -27.02
N LEU A 54 -3.74 -6.90 -28.21
CA LEU A 54 -4.05 -5.93 -29.24
C LEU A 54 -5.55 -5.62 -29.23
N MET A 55 -5.90 -4.36 -28.99
CA MET A 55 -7.28 -3.87 -29.04
C MET A 55 -7.33 -2.55 -29.78
N ASP A 56 -8.22 -2.42 -30.76
CA ASP A 56 -8.41 -1.21 -31.56
C ASP A 56 -7.10 -0.65 -32.17
N GLY A 57 -6.18 -1.53 -32.56
CA GLY A 57 -4.88 -1.16 -33.14
C GLY A 57 -3.83 -0.65 -32.13
N LYS A 58 -4.12 -0.67 -30.83
CA LYS A 58 -3.22 -0.28 -29.75
C LYS A 58 -2.83 -1.52 -28.93
N MET A 59 -1.57 -1.57 -28.51
CA MET A 59 -1.07 -2.61 -27.61
C MET A 59 -1.33 -2.21 -26.16
N TYR A 60 -1.92 -3.12 -25.39
CA TYR A 60 -2.17 -2.96 -23.95
C TYR A 60 -1.61 -4.16 -23.20
N LYS A 61 -1.36 -4.01 -21.91
CA LYS A 61 -1.22 -5.12 -20.98
C LYS A 61 -2.52 -5.33 -20.21
N THR A 62 -2.83 -6.58 -19.91
CA THR A 62 -4.00 -6.93 -19.10
C THR A 62 -3.66 -6.77 -17.61
N VAL A 63 -4.58 -6.20 -16.84
CA VAL A 63 -4.42 -6.05 -15.39
C VAL A 63 -4.91 -7.30 -14.66
N PHE A 64 -4.11 -7.80 -13.73
CA PHE A 64 -4.46 -8.86 -12.81
C PHE A 64 -4.43 -8.35 -11.37
N ILE A 65 -5.28 -8.94 -10.54
CA ILE A 65 -5.37 -8.68 -9.10
C ILE A 65 -5.13 -9.96 -8.30
N SER A 66 -4.47 -9.82 -7.15
CA SER A 66 -4.39 -10.83 -6.08
C SER A 66 -4.75 -10.15 -4.77
N GLU A 67 -5.47 -10.86 -3.91
CA GLU A 67 -5.89 -10.38 -2.58
C GLU A 67 -5.17 -11.15 -1.46
N ASP A 68 -4.22 -12.02 -1.81
CA ASP A 68 -3.49 -12.86 -0.87
C ASP A 68 -2.03 -12.42 -0.77
N GLU A 69 -1.47 -12.42 0.44
CA GLU A 69 -0.09 -11.98 0.70
C GLU A 69 0.94 -12.80 -0.10
N GLN A 70 0.68 -14.09 -0.31
CA GLN A 70 1.59 -15.02 -0.97
C GLN A 70 1.55 -14.92 -2.50
N GLN A 71 0.61 -14.14 -3.07
CA GLN A 71 0.37 -13.99 -4.50
C GLN A 71 0.15 -15.35 -5.22
N GLU A 72 -0.48 -16.31 -4.53
CA GLU A 72 -0.73 -17.68 -5.03
C GLU A 72 -1.72 -17.68 -6.19
N GLU A 73 -2.75 -16.83 -6.13
CA GLU A 73 -3.79 -16.74 -7.14
C GLU A 73 -3.89 -15.32 -7.73
N TRP A 74 -4.08 -15.27 -9.05
CA TRP A 74 -4.23 -14.01 -9.79
C TRP A 74 -5.43 -14.07 -10.69
N PHE A 75 -6.32 -13.10 -10.55
CA PHE A 75 -7.56 -13.00 -11.31
C PHE A 75 -7.49 -11.88 -12.31
N PHE A 76 -8.12 -12.05 -13.47
CA PHE A 76 -8.27 -10.97 -14.42
C PHE A 76 -9.12 -9.87 -13.77
N PHE A 77 -8.56 -8.66 -13.67
CA PHE A 77 -9.22 -7.54 -12.98
C PHE A 77 -10.31 -6.86 -13.85
N GLY A 78 -10.44 -7.24 -15.12
CA GLY A 78 -11.44 -6.61 -16.01
C GLY A 78 -10.96 -5.31 -16.64
N SER A 79 -9.66 -5.06 -16.72
CA SER A 79 -9.10 -3.82 -17.30
C SER A 79 -7.75 -4.01 -17.97
N PHE A 80 -7.33 -2.97 -18.68
CA PHE A 80 -6.16 -2.91 -19.51
C PHE A 80 -5.42 -1.60 -19.31
N VAL A 81 -4.09 -1.64 -19.41
CA VAL A 81 -3.23 -0.46 -19.33
C VAL A 81 -2.28 -0.42 -20.50
N ARG A 82 -1.89 0.77 -20.92
CA ARG A 82 -0.79 0.96 -21.88
C ARG A 82 0.00 2.20 -21.57
N GLU A 83 1.25 2.21 -22.01
CA GLU A 83 2.10 3.38 -21.96
C GLU A 83 2.53 3.77 -23.36
N GLU A 84 2.52 5.06 -23.65
CA GLU A 84 3.02 5.61 -24.91
C GLU A 84 3.52 7.03 -24.68
N ASN A 85 4.75 7.33 -25.11
CA ASN A 85 5.36 8.64 -24.94
C ASN A 85 5.29 9.16 -23.49
N LYS A 86 5.57 8.29 -22.51
CA LYS A 86 5.51 8.58 -21.06
C LYS A 86 4.12 8.96 -20.53
N LYS A 87 3.07 8.68 -21.30
CA LYS A 87 1.68 8.81 -20.89
C LYS A 87 1.11 7.43 -20.66
N VAL A 88 0.35 7.28 -19.59
CA VAL A 88 -0.26 6.01 -19.21
C VAL A 88 -1.76 6.13 -19.34
N TYR A 89 -2.34 5.14 -20.00
CA TYR A 89 -3.76 5.05 -20.26
C TYR A 89 -4.33 3.80 -19.60
N TYR A 90 -5.52 3.93 -19.03
CA TYR A 90 -6.29 2.84 -18.45
C TYR A 90 -7.61 2.70 -19.20
N ARG A 91 -8.06 1.46 -19.36
CA ARG A 91 -9.33 1.14 -20.01
C ARG A 91 -9.99 -0.04 -19.31
N GLU A 92 -11.27 0.11 -18.95
CA GLU A 92 -12.08 -1.02 -18.47
C GLU A 92 -12.51 -1.92 -19.63
N TYR A 93 -12.85 -3.17 -19.34
CA TYR A 93 -13.16 -4.19 -20.36
C TYR A 93 -14.20 -3.73 -21.40
N SER A 94 -15.25 -3.05 -20.97
CA SER A 94 -16.30 -2.48 -21.83
C SER A 94 -16.33 -0.95 -21.81
N GLY A 95 -15.26 -0.31 -21.36
CA GLY A 95 -15.17 1.15 -21.18
C GLY A 95 -14.36 1.86 -22.24
N GLU A 96 -14.43 3.19 -22.19
CA GLU A 96 -13.53 4.07 -22.93
C GLU A 96 -12.15 4.13 -22.25
N GLU A 97 -11.14 4.44 -23.05
CA GLU A 97 -9.80 4.70 -22.56
C GLU A 97 -9.71 6.09 -21.91
N GLY A 98 -8.98 6.18 -20.80
CA GLY A 98 -8.71 7.42 -20.10
C GLY A 98 -7.24 7.58 -19.73
N LEU A 99 -6.74 8.82 -19.75
CA LEU A 99 -5.38 9.17 -19.35
C LEU A 99 -5.29 9.21 -17.83
N ILE A 100 -4.41 8.38 -17.25
CA ILE A 100 -4.20 8.31 -15.79
C ILE A 100 -2.88 8.94 -15.34
N TYR A 101 -1.86 8.99 -16.21
CA TYR A 101 -0.60 9.69 -15.92
C TYR A 101 -0.04 10.38 -17.17
N ASP A 102 0.61 11.52 -16.98
CA ASP A 102 1.47 12.16 -17.99
C ASP A 102 2.80 12.55 -17.34
N PHE A 103 3.86 11.77 -17.60
CA PHE A 103 5.19 12.03 -17.05
C PHE A 103 6.04 12.94 -17.95
N ASN A 104 5.42 13.71 -18.86
CA ASN A 104 6.09 14.76 -19.63
C ASN A 104 6.00 16.15 -18.99
N LEU A 105 5.24 16.31 -17.90
CA LEU A 105 5.04 17.60 -17.26
C LEU A 105 6.34 18.21 -16.72
N ALA A 106 6.45 19.52 -16.84
CA ALA A 106 7.38 20.35 -16.09
C ALA A 106 6.64 21.10 -14.95
N LEU A 107 7.40 21.64 -14.00
CA LEU A 107 6.83 22.49 -12.94
C LEU A 107 6.01 23.64 -13.54
N GLY A 108 4.77 23.77 -13.07
CA GLY A 108 3.79 24.74 -13.56
C GLY A 108 2.88 24.24 -14.69
N ASP A 109 3.17 23.08 -15.30
CA ASP A 109 2.31 22.49 -16.32
C ASP A 109 1.05 21.88 -15.72
N THR A 110 0.01 21.76 -16.55
CA THR A 110 -1.27 21.18 -16.20
C THR A 110 -1.57 19.92 -17.01
N VAL A 111 -2.25 18.96 -16.40
CA VAL A 111 -2.76 17.74 -17.05
C VAL A 111 -4.23 17.53 -16.72
N VAL A 112 -5.02 17.08 -17.71
CA VAL A 112 -6.38 16.58 -17.47
C VAL A 112 -6.30 15.08 -17.30
N VAL A 113 -6.46 14.62 -16.06
CA VAL A 113 -6.57 13.20 -15.72
C VAL A 113 -8.02 12.79 -15.92
N ASN A 114 -8.25 11.81 -16.78
CA ASN A 114 -9.55 11.21 -16.99
C ASN A 114 -9.42 9.74 -16.62
N ASN A 115 -9.38 9.44 -15.32
CA ASN A 115 -9.28 8.06 -14.85
C ASN A 115 -10.68 7.41 -14.90
N PRO A 116 -10.91 6.37 -15.72
CA PRO A 116 -12.22 5.69 -15.78
C PRO A 116 -12.68 5.08 -14.44
N ARG A 117 -11.77 4.87 -13.48
CA ARG A 117 -12.11 4.43 -12.11
C ARG A 117 -12.55 5.57 -11.18
N ALA A 118 -12.29 6.81 -11.56
CA ALA A 118 -12.62 7.98 -10.76
C ALA A 118 -14.01 8.54 -11.13
N VAL A 119 -14.54 9.41 -10.27
CA VAL A 119 -15.90 9.97 -10.40
C VAL A 119 -16.02 10.92 -11.59
N SER A 120 -14.95 11.67 -11.87
CA SER A 120 -14.89 12.61 -12.98
C SER A 120 -13.45 12.85 -13.38
N GLU A 121 -13.27 13.50 -14.53
CA GLU A 121 -11.98 14.08 -14.90
C GLU A 121 -11.57 15.18 -13.92
N VAL A 122 -10.26 15.33 -13.72
CA VAL A 122 -9.66 16.36 -12.85
C VAL A 122 -8.51 17.02 -13.59
N THR A 123 -8.48 18.36 -13.59
CA THR A 123 -7.32 19.11 -14.06
C THR A 123 -6.34 19.31 -12.92
N LEU A 124 -5.12 18.81 -13.04
CA LEU A 124 -4.08 18.93 -12.03
C LEU A 124 -2.94 19.79 -12.52
N THR A 125 -2.34 20.58 -11.63
CA THR A 125 -1.12 21.36 -11.90
C THR A 125 0.05 20.78 -11.12
N LEU A 126 1.19 20.55 -11.77
CA LEU A 126 2.41 20.12 -11.11
C LEU A 126 3.06 21.32 -10.39
N VAL A 127 3.00 21.33 -9.06
CA VAL A 127 3.42 22.49 -8.25
C VAL A 127 4.74 22.27 -7.50
N GLU A 128 5.11 21.02 -7.26
CA GLU A 128 6.32 20.68 -6.52
C GLU A 128 6.91 19.36 -7.01
N ILE A 129 8.24 19.27 -7.04
CA ILE A 129 8.98 18.04 -7.30
C ILE A 129 9.96 17.87 -6.15
N ASP A 130 9.82 16.76 -5.42
CA ASP A 130 10.78 16.29 -4.43
C ASP A 130 11.25 14.87 -4.81
N SER A 131 11.83 14.13 -3.86
CA SER A 131 12.32 12.78 -4.11
C SER A 131 11.93 11.81 -3.02
N VAL A 132 11.69 10.56 -3.41
CA VAL A 132 11.53 9.41 -2.52
C VAL A 132 12.69 8.44 -2.68
N GLU A 133 13.09 7.81 -1.60
CA GLU A 133 14.11 6.76 -1.62
C GLU A 133 13.50 5.44 -2.15
N THR A 134 14.29 4.74 -2.97
CA THR A 134 14.00 3.42 -3.52
C THR A 134 15.25 2.54 -3.39
N SER A 135 15.12 1.23 -3.59
CA SER A 135 16.28 0.34 -3.60
C SER A 135 17.27 0.62 -4.73
N GLU A 136 16.86 1.40 -5.73
CA GLU A 136 17.65 1.82 -6.89
C GLU A 136 18.21 3.25 -6.77
N GLY A 137 17.97 3.94 -5.65
CA GLY A 137 18.40 5.32 -5.42
C GLY A 137 17.23 6.23 -5.08
N TYR A 138 17.13 7.37 -5.77
CA TYR A 138 16.03 8.32 -5.55
C TYR A 138 15.19 8.46 -6.81
N ARG A 139 13.85 8.48 -6.65
CA ARG A 139 12.90 8.79 -7.72
C ARG A 139 12.19 10.11 -7.44
N GLU A 140 11.89 10.84 -8.50
CA GLU A 140 11.11 12.08 -8.40
C GLU A 140 9.69 11.75 -7.90
N ARG A 141 9.24 12.49 -6.89
CA ARG A 141 7.84 12.52 -6.48
C ARG A 141 7.28 13.91 -6.78
N TRP A 142 6.14 13.90 -7.43
CA TRP A 142 5.47 15.04 -8.00
C TRP A 142 4.24 15.33 -7.18
N LYS A 143 4.12 16.54 -6.65
CA LYS A 143 2.92 17.03 -5.99
C LYS A 143 2.07 17.76 -7.01
N LEU A 144 0.86 17.27 -7.22
CA LEU A 144 -0.11 17.86 -8.11
C LEU A 144 -1.31 18.37 -7.33
N THR A 145 -1.79 19.56 -7.67
CA THR A 145 -2.90 20.21 -6.97
C THR A 145 -3.98 20.67 -7.94
N ASN A 146 -5.19 20.84 -7.42
CA ASN A 146 -6.31 21.50 -8.09
C ASN A 146 -6.98 22.43 -7.08
N GLU A 147 -7.43 23.61 -7.51
CA GLU A 147 -8.04 24.60 -6.61
C GLU A 147 -9.37 24.14 -5.98
N SER A 148 -10.01 23.11 -6.54
CA SER A 148 -11.29 22.56 -6.07
C SER A 148 -11.14 21.48 -5.00
N PHE A 149 -9.93 20.97 -4.78
CA PHE A 149 -9.65 19.89 -3.83
C PHE A 149 -8.57 20.34 -2.84
N GLU A 150 -8.82 20.13 -1.54
CA GLU A 150 -7.88 20.52 -0.49
C GLU A 150 -6.64 19.63 -0.47
N GLU A 151 -6.83 18.33 -0.69
CA GLU A 151 -5.75 17.35 -0.69
C GLU A 151 -5.00 17.32 -2.03
N PRO A 152 -3.66 17.29 -2.02
CA PRO A 152 -2.86 17.09 -3.22
C PRO A 152 -2.86 15.62 -3.67
N GLU A 153 -2.63 15.42 -4.97
CA GLU A 153 -2.29 14.12 -5.56
C GLU A 153 -0.75 14.00 -5.62
N TYR A 154 -0.21 12.80 -5.35
CA TYR A 154 1.22 12.55 -5.47
C TYR A 154 1.53 11.44 -6.45
N TRP A 155 2.40 11.70 -7.43
CA TRP A 155 2.90 10.71 -8.37
C TRP A 155 4.39 10.47 -8.18
N ILE A 156 4.82 9.22 -8.11
CA ILE A 156 6.24 8.86 -8.13
C ILE A 156 6.57 8.38 -9.54
N LYS A 157 7.56 9.01 -10.17
CA LYS A 157 7.95 8.70 -11.55
C LYS A 157 8.39 7.24 -11.68
N GLY A 158 7.81 6.52 -12.64
CA GLY A 158 8.06 5.08 -12.86
C GLY A 158 7.33 4.13 -11.90
N ILE A 159 6.55 4.66 -10.94
CA ILE A 159 5.74 3.88 -9.98
C ILE A 159 4.25 4.24 -10.07
N GLY A 160 3.89 5.51 -10.24
CA GLY A 160 2.50 5.96 -10.32
C GLY A 160 2.03 6.69 -9.07
N SER A 161 0.72 6.74 -8.86
CA SER A 161 0.13 7.47 -7.73
C SER A 161 0.47 6.84 -6.39
N MET A 162 0.58 7.67 -5.35
CA MET A 162 0.59 7.21 -3.95
C MET A 162 -0.74 6.59 -3.50
N ALA A 163 -1.78 6.65 -4.33
CA ALA A 163 -3.00 5.87 -4.18
C ALA A 163 -2.93 4.47 -4.84
N GLY A 164 -1.81 4.13 -5.48
CA GLY A 164 -1.64 2.91 -6.26
C GLY A 164 -1.78 3.14 -7.77
N ILE A 165 -1.20 2.23 -8.56
CA ILE A 165 -1.01 2.40 -10.01
C ILE A 165 -2.30 2.68 -10.79
N LEU A 166 -3.46 2.18 -10.35
CA LEU A 166 -4.73 2.36 -11.05
C LEU A 166 -5.60 3.50 -10.47
N ASN A 167 -5.21 4.08 -9.33
CA ASN A 167 -6.10 4.93 -8.53
C ASN A 167 -5.70 6.41 -8.54
N SER A 168 -5.04 6.87 -9.62
CA SER A 168 -4.76 8.29 -9.82
C SER A 168 -6.03 9.12 -9.61
N THR A 169 -5.95 10.20 -8.85
CA THR A 169 -7.05 11.11 -8.49
C THR A 169 -8.20 10.53 -7.65
N SER A 170 -8.23 9.22 -7.38
CA SER A 170 -9.35 8.59 -6.66
C SER A 170 -9.55 9.17 -5.25
N ASN A 171 -8.45 9.46 -4.54
CA ASN A 171 -8.51 10.00 -3.18
C ASN A 171 -8.92 11.49 -3.12
N LEU A 172 -8.85 12.23 -4.22
CA LEU A 172 -9.22 13.66 -4.24
C LEU A 172 -10.70 13.88 -3.96
N PHE A 173 -11.54 12.89 -4.31
CA PHE A 173 -12.99 13.05 -4.25
C PHE A 173 -13.58 12.93 -2.84
N GLY A 174 -12.77 12.64 -1.79
CA GLY A 174 -12.97 12.87 -0.35
C GLY A 174 -14.27 12.44 0.36
N GLY A 175 -15.34 12.16 -0.38
CA GLY A 175 -16.71 11.97 0.10
C GLY A 175 -17.39 10.75 -0.50
N LEU A 176 -16.74 10.03 -1.42
CA LEU A 176 -17.04 8.63 -1.65
C LEU A 176 -16.13 7.83 -0.74
N CYS A 177 -16.72 7.14 0.22
CA CYS A 177 -16.03 6.16 1.04
C CYS A 177 -15.04 5.31 0.21
N GLY A 178 -13.81 5.16 0.70
CA GLY A 178 -12.72 4.49 -0.01
C GLY A 178 -11.43 5.28 0.13
N THR A 179 -10.40 4.72 0.77
CA THR A 179 -9.04 5.28 0.70
C THR A 179 -8.13 4.27 0.03
N TYR A 180 -7.27 4.74 -0.87
CA TYR A 180 -6.28 3.89 -1.50
C TYR A 180 -4.89 4.38 -1.14
N ILE A 181 -3.99 3.47 -0.77
CA ILE A 181 -2.65 3.82 -0.34
C ILE A 181 -1.67 2.82 -0.93
N LEU A 182 -0.75 3.30 -1.75
CA LEU A 182 0.37 2.51 -2.23
C LEU A 182 1.24 2.14 -1.03
N LEU A 183 1.29 0.85 -0.72
CA LEU A 183 2.18 0.31 0.30
C LEU A 183 3.57 0.10 -0.29
N CYS A 184 3.65 -0.62 -1.41
CA CYS A 184 4.92 -1.00 -2.01
C CYS A 184 4.81 -1.19 -3.52
N GLU A 185 5.96 -1.06 -4.20
CA GLU A 185 6.17 -1.53 -5.57
C GLU A 185 7.33 -2.52 -5.57
N GLN A 186 7.15 -3.63 -6.26
CA GLN A 186 8.15 -4.68 -6.42
C GLN A 186 8.44 -4.87 -7.90
N GLU A 187 9.70 -5.10 -8.24
CA GLU A 187 10.14 -5.43 -9.59
C GLU A 187 10.96 -6.73 -9.54
N ASN A 188 10.61 -7.71 -10.38
CA ASN A 188 11.25 -9.04 -10.38
C ASN A 188 11.26 -9.72 -9.00
N ASN A 189 10.15 -9.61 -8.25
CA ASN A 189 9.96 -10.12 -6.88
C ASN A 189 10.90 -9.48 -5.83
N ALA A 190 11.50 -8.34 -6.12
CA ALA A 190 12.30 -7.57 -5.16
C ALA A 190 11.60 -6.24 -4.86
N ALA A 191 11.56 -5.83 -3.60
CA ALA A 191 11.01 -4.52 -3.23
C ALA A 191 11.85 -3.39 -3.84
N VAL A 192 11.18 -2.53 -4.61
CA VAL A 192 11.77 -1.33 -5.21
C VAL A 192 11.42 -0.10 -4.38
N TYR A 193 10.16 0.03 -4.02
CA TYR A 193 9.65 1.11 -3.18
C TYR A 193 8.83 0.53 -2.04
N GLN A 194 9.01 1.11 -0.85
CA GLN A 194 8.17 0.89 0.32
C GLN A 194 7.78 2.25 0.87
N ASN A 195 6.48 2.41 1.11
CA ASN A 195 5.94 3.60 1.72
C ASN A 195 6.47 3.71 3.16
N PRO A 196 7.19 4.80 3.52
CA PRO A 196 7.83 4.94 4.82
C PRO A 196 6.84 5.00 5.99
N ASP A 197 5.57 5.31 5.73
CA ASP A 197 4.52 5.36 6.74
C ASP A 197 3.97 3.96 7.12
N TYR A 198 4.39 2.92 6.39
CA TYR A 198 3.89 1.55 6.55
C TYR A 198 5.04 0.55 6.74
N GLU A 199 4.94 -0.28 7.78
CA GLU A 199 5.96 -1.31 8.09
C GLU A 199 5.93 -2.47 7.08
N TYR A 200 4.74 -2.83 6.59
CA TYR A 200 4.53 -3.97 5.72
C TYR A 200 3.94 -3.59 4.36
N CYS A 201 4.24 -4.41 3.36
CA CYS A 201 3.64 -4.34 2.03
C CYS A 201 2.29 -5.07 1.95
N TYR A 202 1.80 -5.61 3.05
CA TYR A 202 0.52 -6.30 3.12
C TYR A 202 -0.04 -6.23 4.54
N TYR A 203 -1.33 -5.92 4.62
CA TYR A 203 -2.13 -5.94 5.83
C TYR A 203 -3.40 -6.75 5.57
N ASP A 204 -3.62 -7.75 6.42
CA ASP A 204 -4.83 -8.56 6.45
C ASP A 204 -5.85 -7.91 7.40
N GLU A 205 -7.08 -7.71 6.92
CA GLU A 205 -8.26 -7.19 7.62
C GLU A 205 -7.98 -6.34 8.89
N LEU A 206 -7.50 -5.11 8.71
CA LEU A 206 -7.43 -4.17 9.85
C LEU A 206 -8.82 -3.57 10.09
N ILE A 207 -9.47 -3.95 11.18
CA ILE A 207 -10.67 -3.27 11.66
C ILE A 207 -10.21 -2.11 12.54
N VAL A 208 -10.39 -0.88 12.07
CA VAL A 208 -10.19 0.32 12.88
C VAL A 208 -11.56 0.86 13.27
N SER A 209 -11.85 0.85 14.57
CA SER A 209 -13.06 1.49 15.08
C SER A 209 -12.85 3.01 15.13
N GLU A 210 -13.90 3.81 14.86
CA GLU A 210 -13.80 5.29 14.86
C GLU A 210 -13.33 5.87 16.21
N GLU A 211 -13.39 5.11 17.30
CA GLU A 211 -12.85 5.51 18.61
C GLU A 211 -11.32 5.42 18.70
N GLU A 212 -10.65 4.62 17.86
CA GLU A 212 -9.19 4.40 17.88
C GLU A 212 -8.40 5.49 17.13
N ALA A 213 -9.08 6.36 16.36
CA ALA A 213 -8.46 7.50 15.69
C ALA A 213 -8.14 8.67 16.63
N LYS A 214 -8.59 8.62 17.90
CA LYS A 214 -8.28 9.62 18.92
C LYS A 214 -7.22 9.09 19.89
N THR A 215 -5.98 9.24 19.45
CA THR A 215 -4.73 9.01 20.19
C THR A 215 -4.34 7.53 20.30
N PRO A 216 -3.25 7.07 19.65
CA PRO A 216 -2.67 5.78 19.97
C PRO A 216 -2.06 5.91 21.36
N ASN A 217 -2.77 5.45 22.40
CA ASN A 217 -2.14 5.23 23.67
C ASN A 217 -1.23 4.01 23.47
N LYS A 218 0.03 4.25 23.08
CA LYS A 218 1.06 3.24 22.75
C LYS A 218 1.50 2.43 23.99
N MET A 219 0.58 2.02 24.86
CA MET A 219 0.95 1.34 26.10
C MET A 219 1.63 -0.02 25.84
N PHE A 220 1.08 -0.80 24.90
CA PHE A 220 1.61 -2.10 24.53
C PHE A 220 1.16 -2.52 23.14
N ASP A 221 1.95 -3.35 22.46
CA ASP A 221 1.62 -3.99 21.19
C ASP A 221 1.34 -5.49 21.37
N ILE A 222 0.63 -6.08 20.40
CA ILE A 222 0.28 -7.49 20.39
C ILE A 222 0.78 -8.10 19.09
N ARG A 223 1.47 -9.24 19.18
CA ARG A 223 1.84 -10.06 18.03
C ARG A 223 1.29 -11.47 18.21
N TYR A 224 0.48 -11.93 17.25
CA TYR A 224 0.01 -13.32 17.24
C TYR A 224 0.99 -14.20 16.46
N ARG A 225 1.38 -15.32 17.06
CA ARG A 225 2.27 -16.32 16.46
C ARG A 225 1.46 -17.55 16.11
N GLN A 226 1.31 -17.78 14.80
CA GLN A 226 0.56 -18.91 14.24
C GLN A 226 1.19 -20.27 14.57
N THR A 227 2.53 -20.33 14.64
CA THR A 227 3.29 -21.58 14.77
C THR A 227 3.01 -22.35 16.07
N ASP A 228 2.86 -21.64 17.18
CA ASP A 228 2.60 -22.22 18.50
C ASP A 228 1.32 -21.68 19.16
N LYS A 229 0.49 -20.97 18.37
CA LYS A 229 -0.77 -20.34 18.78
C LYS A 229 -0.60 -19.55 20.07
N SER A 230 0.26 -18.53 20.02
CA SER A 230 0.54 -17.70 21.20
C SER A 230 0.53 -16.21 20.88
N LEU A 231 0.25 -15.42 21.89
CA LEU A 231 0.29 -13.97 21.86
C LEU A 231 1.55 -13.48 22.56
N ASP A 232 2.30 -12.62 21.89
CA ASP A 232 3.36 -11.82 22.48
C ASP A 232 2.82 -10.41 22.75
N LEU A 233 2.72 -10.06 24.03
CA LEU A 233 2.36 -8.72 24.52
C LEU A 233 3.66 -7.95 24.78
N ILE A 234 3.86 -6.81 24.11
CA ILE A 234 5.09 -6.03 24.13
C ILE A 234 4.79 -4.66 24.75
N PHE A 235 5.25 -4.41 25.97
CA PHE A 235 4.98 -3.19 26.74
C PHE A 235 6.11 -2.17 26.59
N GLU A 236 5.75 -0.88 26.49
CA GLU A 236 6.75 0.20 26.41
C GLU A 236 7.50 0.39 27.74
N SER A 237 6.78 0.27 28.87
CA SER A 237 7.26 0.47 30.24
C SER A 237 7.43 -0.87 31.00
N LYS A 238 8.21 -0.83 32.09
CA LYS A 238 8.38 -1.95 33.05
C LYS A 238 7.51 -1.80 34.30
N GLU A 239 6.42 -1.06 34.22
CA GLU A 239 5.46 -1.01 35.35
C GLU A 239 4.68 -2.31 35.47
N GLU A 240 4.06 -2.55 36.62
CA GLU A 240 3.26 -3.77 36.80
C GLU A 240 1.95 -3.65 36.00
N HIS A 241 1.74 -4.66 35.15
CA HIS A 241 0.57 -4.80 34.30
C HIS A 241 -0.30 -5.95 34.82
N HIS A 242 -1.59 -5.72 34.98
CA HIS A 242 -2.58 -6.75 35.28
C HIS A 242 -3.40 -7.03 34.03
N ILE A 243 -3.10 -8.17 33.41
CA ILE A 243 -3.54 -8.57 32.09
C ILE A 243 -4.66 -9.60 32.21
N PHE A 244 -5.74 -9.37 31.49
CA PHE A 244 -6.87 -10.27 31.34
C PHE A 244 -7.06 -10.57 29.87
N ILE A 245 -7.17 -11.85 29.51
CA ILE A 245 -7.52 -12.28 28.16
C ILE A 245 -8.82 -13.07 28.25
N THR A 246 -9.83 -12.65 27.50
CA THR A 246 -11.14 -13.33 27.45
C THR A 246 -11.50 -13.67 26.01
N ASP A 247 -12.40 -14.64 25.82
CA ASP A 247 -13.11 -14.75 24.55
C ASP A 247 -14.28 -13.76 24.45
N VAL A 248 -14.95 -13.71 23.30
CA VAL A 248 -16.11 -12.83 23.06
C VAL A 248 -17.31 -13.08 23.96
N LYS A 249 -17.39 -14.25 24.61
CA LYS A 249 -18.46 -14.56 25.57
C LYS A 249 -18.09 -14.12 26.99
N GLY A 250 -16.94 -13.45 27.15
CA GLY A 250 -16.42 -13.02 28.44
C GLY A 250 -15.80 -14.15 29.25
N ARG A 251 -15.55 -15.33 28.67
CA ARG A 251 -14.88 -16.43 29.38
C ARG A 251 -13.40 -16.10 29.50
N LEU A 252 -12.91 -16.05 30.73
CA LEU A 252 -11.49 -15.80 31.04
C LEU A 252 -10.61 -16.95 30.52
N ILE A 253 -9.63 -16.60 29.71
CA ILE A 253 -8.62 -17.47 29.12
C ILE A 253 -7.32 -17.38 29.92
N THR A 254 -6.92 -16.17 30.28
CA THR A 254 -5.70 -15.92 31.05
C THR A 254 -5.87 -14.68 31.92
N GLU A 255 -5.35 -14.76 33.14
CA GLU A 255 -5.12 -13.62 34.00
C GLU A 255 -3.67 -13.65 34.48
N LYS A 256 -2.95 -12.52 34.36
CA LYS A 256 -1.55 -12.45 34.74
C LYS A 256 -1.16 -11.07 35.24
N LYS A 257 -0.35 -11.03 36.31
CA LYS A 257 0.36 -9.83 36.75
C LYS A 257 1.83 -9.93 36.40
N SER A 258 2.41 -8.88 35.83
CA SER A 258 3.81 -8.90 35.39
C SER A 258 4.33 -7.50 35.07
N SER A 259 5.60 -7.25 35.38
CA SER A 259 6.34 -6.04 35.03
C SER A 259 7.30 -6.21 33.85
N GLU A 260 7.25 -7.37 33.18
CA GLU A 260 8.09 -7.68 32.03
C GLU A 260 7.67 -6.90 30.78
N LYS A 261 8.66 -6.45 30.00
CA LYS A 261 8.42 -5.77 28.72
C LYS A 261 7.84 -6.69 27.65
N GLN A 262 8.04 -8.00 27.78
CA GLN A 262 7.50 -8.96 26.83
C GLN A 262 6.89 -10.12 27.59
N ILE A 263 5.61 -10.38 27.32
CA ILE A 263 4.86 -11.45 27.96
C ILE A 263 4.27 -12.33 26.88
N ARG A 264 4.59 -13.61 26.95
CA ARG A 264 4.05 -14.63 26.06
C ARG A 264 2.90 -15.36 26.73
N VAL A 265 1.78 -15.46 26.03
CA VAL A 265 0.59 -16.18 26.47
C VAL A 265 0.19 -17.21 25.42
N SER A 266 0.11 -18.48 25.79
CA SER A 266 -0.35 -19.52 24.87
C SER A 266 -1.87 -19.55 24.80
N LEU A 267 -2.39 -19.63 23.57
CA LEU A 267 -3.80 -19.91 23.26
C LEU A 267 -3.97 -21.33 22.72
N ALA A 268 -2.99 -22.21 22.90
CA ALA A 268 -3.07 -23.59 22.45
C ALA A 268 -4.29 -24.29 23.09
N GLY A 269 -5.11 -24.90 22.24
CA GLY A 269 -6.37 -25.56 22.65
C GLY A 269 -7.57 -24.65 22.80
N GLN A 270 -7.43 -23.33 22.60
CA GLN A 270 -8.57 -22.42 22.54
C GLN A 270 -9.16 -22.34 21.11
N PRO A 271 -10.48 -22.10 20.96
CA PRO A 271 -11.11 -22.00 19.65
C PRO A 271 -10.55 -20.84 18.81
N LYS A 272 -10.62 -20.96 17.48
CA LYS A 272 -10.44 -19.81 16.60
C LYS A 272 -11.55 -18.78 16.86
N GLY A 273 -11.22 -17.49 16.79
CA GLY A 273 -12.17 -16.41 17.03
C GLY A 273 -11.53 -15.17 17.65
N LEU A 274 -12.37 -14.23 18.06
CA LEU A 274 -11.94 -12.96 18.63
C LEU A 274 -11.65 -13.11 20.14
N TYR A 275 -10.52 -12.55 20.56
CA TYR A 275 -10.09 -12.46 21.96
C TYR A 275 -9.97 -11.00 22.35
N ILE A 276 -10.33 -10.70 23.60
CA ILE A 276 -10.24 -9.36 24.19
C ILE A 276 -9.13 -9.39 25.23
N ILE A 277 -8.17 -8.49 25.11
CA ILE A 277 -7.05 -8.34 26.04
C ILE A 277 -7.22 -7.01 26.76
N VAL A 278 -7.42 -7.06 28.06
CA VAL A 278 -7.55 -5.89 28.93
C VAL A 278 -6.33 -5.83 29.82
N VAL A 279 -5.68 -4.68 29.89
CA VAL A 279 -4.55 -4.42 30.78
C VAL A 279 -4.88 -3.27 31.70
N HIS A 280 -4.75 -3.51 33.01
CA HIS A 280 -4.81 -2.49 34.04
C HIS A 280 -3.41 -2.19 34.57
N THR A 281 -3.09 -0.92 34.72
CA THR A 281 -1.86 -0.42 35.37
C THR A 281 -2.16 0.07 36.79
N ASN A 282 -1.10 0.25 37.58
CA ASN A 282 -1.20 0.74 38.95
C ASN A 282 -1.71 2.18 39.08
N ASP A 283 -1.56 3.00 38.04
CA ASP A 283 -2.12 4.36 37.98
C ASP A 283 -3.60 4.40 37.56
N GLY A 284 -4.23 3.23 37.38
CA GLY A 284 -5.64 3.08 37.08
C GLY A 284 -5.98 3.16 35.59
N ILE A 285 -4.99 3.29 34.71
CA ILE A 285 -5.21 3.23 33.26
C ILE A 285 -5.66 1.83 32.87
N THR A 286 -6.71 1.77 32.07
CA THR A 286 -7.22 0.51 31.50
C THR A 286 -7.16 0.63 29.98
N VAL A 287 -6.39 -0.26 29.36
CA VAL A 287 -6.31 -0.36 27.89
C VAL A 287 -6.87 -1.71 27.47
N SER A 288 -7.80 -1.69 26.52
CA SER A 288 -8.37 -2.89 25.92
C SER A 288 -7.99 -2.95 24.45
N LYS A 289 -7.47 -4.10 24.03
CA LYS A 289 -7.20 -4.42 22.62
C LYS A 289 -7.93 -5.71 22.24
N LYS A 290 -8.32 -5.84 20.98
CA LYS A 290 -8.99 -7.03 20.44
C LYS A 290 -8.06 -7.69 19.43
N ILE A 291 -8.05 -9.02 19.39
CA ILE A 291 -7.26 -9.77 18.41
C ILE A 291 -8.02 -10.96 17.87
N MET A 292 -8.03 -11.13 16.54
CA MET A 292 -8.60 -12.31 15.91
C MET A 292 -7.53 -13.41 15.80
N VAL A 293 -7.90 -14.62 16.20
CA VAL A 293 -7.04 -15.80 16.21
C VAL A 293 -7.61 -16.79 15.20
N TYR A 294 -6.86 -17.05 14.15
CA TYR A 294 -7.18 -18.00 13.07
C TYR A 294 -6.43 -19.32 13.22
#